data_AF-A0A1D1V5M8-F1
#
_entry.id   AF-A0A1D1V5M8-F1
#
_cell.length_a   1.000
_cell.length_b   1.000
_cell.length_c   1.000
_cell.angle_alpha   90.00
_cell.angle_beta   90.00
_cell.angle_gamma   90.00
#
_symmetry.space_group_name_H-M   'P 1'
#
loop_
_entity.id
_entity.type
_entity.pdbx_description
1 polymer ?
#
loop_
_entity_poly.entity_id
_entity_poly.type
_entity_poly.pdbx_seq_one_letter_code
_entity_poly.pdbx_strand_id
1 'polypeptide(L)'
;MMLERGAKMLEDGLPEQAVVLYRKAADLAQVHDKPQTASDMFDRAVRVLIKAEKYNDASKLLDELIQHELQSPSPAARRFVLYSLLVHLKRDDFAAAKNVLQEGLSLPDFNGSSDLSVAQRLLQAYDDYDREAFKAITGGSFIKQMDPVYARLARSLDVPEGEDLSNVQRPQTTTHTSTTMRATPEPGRSSTTLENRTVTAKTEDVRAPSSEAEVPKPKTFAEEDEDAASKVKPPVQPVKPAVLPAVESPTEHSTNVEDEEDLT
;
A
#
# COMPACT_ATOMS: atom_id res chain seq x y z
N MET A 1 -7.58 -20.26 -18.26
CA MET A 1 -6.25 -20.84 -18.57
C MET A 1 -5.64 -20.35 -19.89
N MET A 2 -6.40 -20.07 -20.96
CA MET A 2 -5.80 -19.63 -22.23
C MET A 2 -5.08 -18.27 -22.13
N LEU A 3 -5.66 -17.29 -21.43
CA LEU A 3 -5.06 -15.97 -21.24
C LEU A 3 -3.75 -16.02 -20.44
N GLU A 4 -3.74 -16.77 -19.33
CA GLU A 4 -2.54 -16.99 -18.52
C GLU A 4 -1.41 -17.63 -19.33
N ARG A 5 -1.72 -18.64 -20.14
CA ARG A 5 -0.74 -19.30 -21.00
C ARG A 5 -0.20 -18.34 -22.07
N GLY A 6 -1.08 -17.56 -22.69
CA GLY A 6 -0.69 -16.51 -23.63
C GLY A 6 0.21 -15.47 -22.98
N ALA A 7 -0.15 -14.99 -21.79
CA ALA A 7 0.65 -14.04 -21.02
C ALA A 7 2.06 -14.58 -20.74
N LYS A 8 2.15 -15.84 -20.29
CA LYS A 8 3.42 -16.50 -20.01
C LYS A 8 4.35 -16.58 -21.23
N MET A 9 3.81 -16.79 -22.42
CA MET A 9 4.60 -16.83 -23.66
C MET A 9 5.15 -15.45 -24.08
N LEU A 10 4.55 -14.37 -23.57
CA LEU A 10 4.93 -13.00 -23.91
C LEU A 10 5.86 -12.35 -22.86
N GLU A 11 6.11 -12.98 -21.70
CA GLU A 11 6.87 -12.35 -20.60
C GLU A 11 8.26 -11.86 -21.03
N ASP A 12 8.99 -12.65 -21.83
CA ASP A 12 10.37 -12.36 -22.20
C ASP A 12 10.48 -11.40 -23.40
N GLY A 13 9.45 -11.33 -24.25
CA GLY A 13 9.50 -10.56 -25.50
C GLY A 13 8.63 -9.30 -25.53
N LEU A 14 7.46 -9.34 -24.89
CA LEU A 14 6.44 -8.29 -24.92
C LEU A 14 5.79 -8.14 -23.53
N PRO A 15 6.56 -7.69 -22.51
CA PRO A 15 6.13 -7.71 -21.11
C PRO A 15 4.85 -6.91 -20.85
N GLU A 16 4.63 -5.81 -21.58
CA GLU A 16 3.43 -4.99 -21.46
C GLU A 16 2.18 -5.74 -21.95
N GLN A 17 2.32 -6.52 -23.02
CA GLN A 17 1.22 -7.35 -23.52
C GLN A 17 0.93 -8.51 -22.58
N ALA A 18 1.98 -9.11 -21.98
CA ALA A 18 1.83 -10.11 -20.94
C ALA A 18 1.05 -9.56 -19.74
N VAL A 19 1.37 -8.36 -19.28
CA VAL A 19 0.65 -7.66 -18.19
C VAL A 19 -0.81 -7.43 -18.54
N VAL A 20 -1.12 -6.99 -19.76
CA VAL A 20 -2.52 -6.81 -20.22
C VAL A 20 -3.29 -8.14 -20.18
N LEU A 21 -2.67 -9.24 -20.60
CA LEU A 21 -3.30 -10.56 -20.58
C LEU A 21 -3.50 -11.09 -19.15
N TYR A 22 -2.51 -10.90 -18.27
CA TYR A 22 -2.64 -11.26 -16.85
C TYR A 22 -3.75 -10.44 -16.17
N ARG A 23 -3.86 -9.13 -16.43
CA ARG A 23 -4.94 -8.31 -15.88
C ARG A 23 -6.32 -8.77 -16.35
N LYS A 24 -6.48 -9.04 -17.66
CA LYS A 24 -7.73 -9.63 -18.19
C LYS A 24 -8.05 -10.99 -17.56
N ALA A 25 -7.04 -11.80 -17.27
CA ALA A 25 -7.22 -13.07 -16.58
C ALA A 25 -7.64 -12.86 -15.11
N ALA A 26 -7.13 -11.83 -14.44
CA ALA A 26 -7.53 -11.43 -13.09
C ALA A 26 -8.99 -10.97 -13.07
N ASP A 27 -9.39 -10.10 -14.01
CA ASP A 27 -10.77 -9.60 -14.14
C ASP A 27 -11.75 -10.77 -14.34
N LEU A 28 -11.41 -11.72 -15.22
CA LEU A 28 -12.21 -12.95 -15.41
C LEU A 28 -12.27 -13.80 -14.14
N ALA A 29 -11.17 -13.92 -13.40
CA ALA A 29 -11.16 -14.65 -12.14
C ALA A 29 -12.07 -14.00 -11.09
N GLN A 30 -12.13 -12.67 -11.04
CA GLN A 30 -13.06 -11.93 -10.18
C GLN A 30 -14.52 -12.17 -10.58
N VAL A 31 -14.85 -12.11 -11.88
CA VAL A 31 -16.20 -12.42 -12.39
C VAL A 31 -16.65 -13.84 -12.03
N HIS A 32 -15.70 -14.76 -11.87
CA HIS A 32 -15.95 -16.14 -11.46
C HIS A 32 -15.84 -16.38 -9.95
N ASP A 33 -15.79 -15.33 -9.12
CA ASP A 33 -15.65 -15.40 -7.66
C ASP A 33 -14.41 -16.18 -7.19
N LYS A 34 -13.28 -16.01 -7.90
CA LYS A 34 -11.98 -16.62 -7.59
C LYS A 34 -10.94 -15.55 -7.20
N PRO A 35 -11.09 -14.89 -6.03
CA PRO A 35 -10.23 -13.78 -5.63
C PRO A 35 -8.75 -14.18 -5.49
N GLN A 36 -8.45 -15.37 -4.99
CA GLN A 36 -7.07 -15.87 -4.90
C GLN A 36 -6.42 -15.99 -6.29
N THR A 37 -7.15 -16.53 -7.27
CA THR A 37 -6.65 -16.62 -8.64
C THR A 37 -6.47 -15.23 -9.26
N ALA A 38 -7.34 -14.27 -8.96
CA ALA A 38 -7.16 -12.89 -9.40
C ALA A 38 -5.87 -12.27 -8.81
N SER A 39 -5.66 -12.44 -7.51
CA SER A 39 -4.45 -12.03 -6.80
C SER A 39 -3.17 -12.61 -7.42
N ASP A 40 -3.17 -13.92 -7.69
CA ASP A 40 -2.05 -14.60 -8.35
C ASP A 40 -1.73 -14.01 -9.73
N MET A 41 -2.77 -13.64 -10.51
CA MET A 41 -2.57 -13.02 -11.82
C MET A 41 -2.00 -11.60 -11.72
N PHE A 42 -2.48 -10.80 -10.76
CA PHE A 42 -1.91 -9.49 -10.46
C PHE A 42 -0.43 -9.60 -10.02
N ASP A 43 -0.12 -10.48 -9.07
CA ASP A 43 1.24 -10.70 -8.59
C ASP A 43 2.18 -11.16 -9.71
N ARG A 44 1.70 -12.01 -10.65
CA ARG A 44 2.47 -12.36 -11.86
C ARG A 44 2.72 -11.15 -12.76
N ALA A 45 1.72 -10.32 -13.01
CA ALA A 45 1.89 -9.11 -13.80
C ALA A 45 2.89 -8.13 -13.16
N VAL A 46 2.84 -7.96 -11.84
CA VAL A 46 3.83 -7.15 -11.09
C VAL A 46 5.25 -7.70 -11.30
N ARG A 47 5.44 -9.02 -11.15
CA ARG A 47 6.74 -9.66 -11.37
C ARG A 47 7.27 -9.47 -12.79
N VAL A 48 6.40 -9.49 -13.80
CA VAL A 48 6.79 -9.20 -15.20
C VAL A 48 7.30 -7.76 -15.32
N LEU A 49 6.60 -6.79 -14.74
CA LEU A 49 7.02 -5.39 -14.75
C LEU A 49 8.36 -5.16 -14.04
N ILE A 50 8.58 -5.84 -12.90
CA ILE A 50 9.86 -5.76 -12.16
C ILE A 50 11.00 -6.36 -12.98
N LYS A 51 10.79 -7.52 -13.63
CA LYS A 51 11.79 -8.12 -14.52
C LYS A 51 12.13 -7.22 -15.71
N ALA A 52 11.13 -6.48 -16.21
CA ALA A 52 11.29 -5.50 -17.29
C ALA A 52 11.76 -4.11 -16.81
N GLU A 53 12.12 -3.97 -15.52
CA GLU A 53 12.58 -2.73 -14.88
C GLU A 53 11.58 -1.55 -14.98
N LYS A 54 10.29 -1.87 -15.17
CA LYS A 54 9.19 -0.90 -15.24
C LYS A 54 8.61 -0.58 -13.86
N TYR A 55 9.43 -0.03 -12.98
CA TYR A 55 9.09 0.14 -11.57
C TYR A 55 7.90 1.09 -11.33
N ASN A 56 7.72 2.11 -12.17
CA ASN A 56 6.57 3.03 -12.06
C ASN A 56 5.24 2.35 -12.36
N ASP A 57 5.22 1.41 -13.31
CA ASP A 57 4.00 0.65 -13.62
C ASP A 57 3.79 -0.46 -12.58
N ALA A 58 4.90 -1.09 -12.12
CA ALA A 58 4.86 -2.09 -11.06
C ALA A 58 4.27 -1.53 -9.77
N SER A 59 4.62 -0.30 -9.37
CA SER A 59 4.08 0.29 -8.13
C SER A 59 2.57 0.49 -8.21
N LYS A 60 2.06 1.05 -9.32
CA LYS A 60 0.62 1.26 -9.52
C LYS A 60 -0.15 -0.05 -9.46
N LEU A 61 0.41 -1.10 -10.08
CA LEU A 61 -0.22 -2.41 -10.08
C LEU A 61 -0.17 -3.10 -8.71
N LEU A 62 0.88 -2.86 -7.94
CA LEU A 62 0.97 -3.28 -6.53
C LEU A 62 -0.06 -2.56 -5.66
N ASP A 63 -0.31 -1.27 -5.88
CA ASP A 63 -1.35 -0.52 -5.17
C ASP A 63 -2.75 -1.10 -5.50
N GLU A 64 -3.04 -1.36 -6.79
CA GLU A 64 -4.27 -2.05 -7.21
C GLU A 64 -4.42 -3.42 -6.52
N LEU A 65 -3.33 -4.19 -6.43
CA LEU A 65 -3.31 -5.50 -5.78
C LEU A 65 -3.55 -5.43 -4.26
N ILE A 66 -2.92 -4.48 -3.56
CA ILE A 66 -3.14 -4.28 -2.12
C ILE A 66 -4.59 -3.92 -1.85
N GLN A 67 -5.18 -3.02 -2.66
CA GLN A 67 -6.60 -2.65 -2.56
C GLN A 67 -7.53 -3.83 -2.83
N HIS A 68 -7.17 -4.70 -3.78
CA HIS A 68 -7.89 -5.95 -4.03
C HIS A 68 -7.85 -6.90 -2.81
N GLU A 69 -6.68 -7.10 -2.19
CA GLU A 69 -6.56 -7.96 -0.99
C GLU A 69 -7.27 -7.36 0.24
N LEU A 70 -7.46 -6.05 0.29
CA LEU A 70 -8.24 -5.38 1.34
C LEU A 70 -9.74 -5.71 1.25
N GLN A 71 -10.25 -5.99 0.05
CA GLN A 71 -11.65 -6.41 -0.16
C GLN A 71 -11.90 -7.85 0.29
N SER A 72 -10.85 -8.68 0.30
CA SER A 72 -10.91 -10.08 0.75
C SER A 72 -9.75 -10.36 1.72
N PRO A 73 -9.95 -10.12 3.04
CA PRO A 73 -8.88 -10.09 4.02
C PRO A 73 -7.98 -11.33 3.95
N SER A 74 -6.78 -11.11 3.43
CA SER A 74 -5.80 -12.15 3.16
C SER A 74 -4.47 -11.76 3.81
N PRO A 75 -3.77 -12.70 4.47
CA PRO A 75 -2.43 -12.46 4.98
C PRO A 75 -1.42 -12.00 3.92
N ALA A 76 -1.73 -12.19 2.62
CA ALA A 76 -0.87 -11.79 1.51
C ALA A 76 -0.73 -10.26 1.39
N ALA A 77 -1.75 -9.48 1.78
CA ALA A 77 -1.72 -8.01 1.74
C ALA A 77 -0.46 -7.44 2.42
N ARG A 78 -0.08 -8.00 3.57
CA ARG A 78 1.11 -7.58 4.34
C ARG A 78 2.41 -7.76 3.55
N ARG A 79 2.51 -8.85 2.77
CA ARG A 79 3.67 -9.10 1.92
C ARG A 79 3.72 -8.12 0.75
N PHE A 80 2.56 -7.78 0.17
CA PHE A 80 2.50 -6.81 -0.91
C PHE A 80 2.89 -5.40 -0.46
N VAL A 81 2.60 -5.00 0.78
CA VAL A 81 3.14 -3.74 1.36
C VAL A 81 4.67 -3.74 1.35
N LEU A 82 5.30 -4.84 1.77
CA LEU A 82 6.76 -4.95 1.71
C LEU A 82 7.27 -4.91 0.26
N TYR A 83 6.57 -5.55 -0.68
CA TYR A 83 6.97 -5.56 -2.09
C TYR A 83 6.86 -4.16 -2.72
N SER A 84 5.79 -3.43 -2.41
CA SER A 84 5.60 -2.04 -2.82
C SER A 84 6.69 -1.14 -2.24
N LEU A 85 7.04 -1.30 -0.95
CA LEU A 85 8.17 -0.60 -0.33
C LEU A 85 9.49 -0.84 -1.08
N LEU A 86 9.81 -2.09 -1.45
CA LEU A 86 11.02 -2.40 -2.22
C LEU A 86 11.02 -1.73 -3.60
N VAL A 87 9.86 -1.67 -4.27
CA VAL A 87 9.71 -1.00 -5.56
C VAL A 87 9.91 0.50 -5.44
N HIS A 88 9.38 1.14 -4.39
CA HIS A 88 9.59 2.57 -4.14
C HIS A 88 11.04 2.91 -3.82
N LEU A 89 11.71 2.09 -3.01
CA LEU A 89 13.15 2.25 -2.78
C LEU A 89 13.96 2.09 -4.06
N LYS A 90 13.58 1.18 -4.97
CA LYS A 90 14.26 1.04 -6.26
C LYS A 90 14.10 2.26 -7.18
N ARG A 91 13.06 3.05 -6.94
CA ARG A 91 12.76 4.31 -7.65
C ARG A 91 13.39 5.53 -6.97
N ASP A 92 14.20 5.31 -5.93
CA ASP A 92 14.76 6.36 -5.07
C ASP A 92 13.70 7.26 -4.42
N ASP A 93 12.48 6.75 -4.25
CA ASP A 93 11.35 7.48 -3.67
C ASP A 93 11.11 7.03 -2.22
N PHE A 94 11.96 7.53 -1.33
CA PHE A 94 11.88 7.21 0.10
C PHE A 94 10.58 7.70 0.75
N ALA A 95 10.06 8.85 0.31
CA ALA A 95 8.82 9.41 0.84
C ALA A 95 7.63 8.49 0.54
N ALA A 96 7.51 7.99 -0.69
CA ALA A 96 6.48 7.03 -1.05
C ALA A 96 6.68 5.69 -0.35
N ALA A 97 7.93 5.21 -0.22
CA ALA A 97 8.23 3.98 0.52
C ALA A 97 7.75 4.05 1.99
N LYS A 98 7.98 5.19 2.65
CA LYS A 98 7.48 5.45 4.01
C LYS A 98 5.96 5.52 4.05
N ASN A 99 5.33 6.17 3.06
CA ASN A 99 3.88 6.29 3.00
C ASN A 99 3.19 4.94 2.88
N VAL A 100 3.66 4.07 1.97
CA VAL A 100 3.16 2.70 1.81
C VAL A 100 3.21 1.91 3.12
N LEU A 101 4.29 2.06 3.90
CA LEU A 101 4.40 1.40 5.20
C LEU A 101 3.38 1.95 6.21
N GLN A 102 3.17 3.27 6.23
CA GLN A 102 2.20 3.92 7.12
C GLN A 102 0.76 3.49 6.78
N GLU A 103 0.39 3.50 5.50
CA GLU A 103 -0.91 3.01 5.03
C GLU A 103 -1.12 1.54 5.40
N GLY A 104 -0.07 0.73 5.27
CA GLY A 104 -0.06 -0.68 5.66
C GLY A 104 -0.38 -0.91 7.14
N LEU A 105 -0.10 0.04 8.05
CA LEU A 105 -0.44 -0.10 9.48
C LEU A 105 -1.93 -0.24 9.75
N SER A 106 -2.78 0.15 8.81
CA SER A 106 -4.24 -0.07 8.87
C SER A 106 -4.65 -1.51 8.56
N LEU A 107 -3.76 -2.34 8.02
CA LEU A 107 -4.05 -3.73 7.68
C LEU A 107 -4.24 -4.60 8.93
N PRO A 108 -5.24 -5.50 8.94
CA PRO A 108 -5.40 -6.48 10.01
C PRO A 108 -4.14 -7.32 10.22
N ASP A 109 -3.77 -7.52 11.48
CA ASP A 109 -2.62 -8.32 11.92
C ASP A 109 -1.27 -7.91 11.32
N PHE A 110 -1.14 -6.70 10.75
CA PHE A 110 0.14 -6.19 10.30
C PHE A 110 0.98 -5.69 11.46
N ASN A 111 0.35 -5.09 12.46
CA ASN A 111 1.03 -4.69 13.68
C ASN A 111 1.53 -5.93 14.45
N GLY A 112 2.82 -5.94 14.79
CA GLY A 112 3.48 -7.10 15.40
C GLY A 112 3.85 -8.24 14.43
N SER A 113 3.56 -8.11 13.13
CA SER A 113 3.98 -9.10 12.13
C SER A 113 5.49 -9.05 11.85
N SER A 114 6.04 -10.19 11.42
CA SER A 114 7.41 -10.23 10.91
C SER A 114 7.60 -9.33 9.68
N ASP A 115 6.56 -9.19 8.85
CA ASP A 115 6.56 -8.34 7.65
C ASP A 115 6.83 -6.87 8.02
N LEU A 116 6.09 -6.34 9.01
CA LEU A 116 6.29 -4.99 9.52
C LEU A 116 7.69 -4.81 10.14
N SER A 117 8.14 -5.78 10.94
CA SER A 117 9.46 -5.71 11.59
C SER A 117 10.63 -5.66 10.59
N VAL A 118 10.48 -6.33 9.45
CA VAL A 118 11.48 -6.32 8.38
C VAL A 118 11.40 -5.02 7.60
N ALA A 119 10.18 -4.57 7.25
CA ALA A 119 9.95 -3.31 6.54
C ALA A 119 10.51 -2.10 7.31
N GLN A 120 10.25 -2.01 8.62
CA GLN A 120 10.76 -0.94 9.47
C GLN A 120 12.29 -0.93 9.55
N ARG A 121 12.91 -2.09 9.77
CA ARG A 121 14.38 -2.19 9.81
C ARG A 121 15.02 -1.84 8.47
N LEU A 122 14.39 -2.26 7.37
CA LEU A 122 14.89 -1.97 6.02
C LEU A 122 14.79 -0.47 5.71
N LEU A 123 13.69 0.18 6.08
CA LEU A 123 13.51 1.62 5.92
C LEU A 123 14.47 2.42 6.81
N GLN A 124 14.66 2.00 8.07
CA GLN A 124 15.60 2.63 8.99
C GLN A 124 17.04 2.56 8.48
N ALA A 125 17.50 1.38 8.05
CA ALA A 125 18.85 1.21 7.51
C ALA A 125 19.08 2.02 6.23
N TYR A 126 18.03 2.23 5.42
CA TYR A 126 18.09 3.09 4.25
C TYR A 126 18.20 4.57 4.62
N ASP A 127 17.44 5.03 5.62
CA ASP A 127 17.44 6.43 6.12
C ASP A 127 18.75 6.79 6.84
N ASP A 128 19.31 5.85 7.61
CA ASP A 128 20.57 6.02 8.34
C ASP A 128 21.81 5.90 7.45
N TYR A 129 21.63 5.61 6.15
CA TYR A 129 22.69 5.28 5.21
C TYR A 129 23.56 4.09 5.65
N ASP A 130 23.02 3.17 6.45
CA ASP A 130 23.73 2.00 6.96
C ASP A 130 23.70 0.84 5.96
N ARG A 131 24.72 0.80 5.11
CA ARG A 131 24.89 -0.24 4.09
C ARG A 131 25.06 -1.64 4.68
N GLU A 132 25.70 -1.77 5.85
CA GLU A 132 25.94 -3.08 6.46
C GLU A 132 24.64 -3.67 7.00
N ALA A 133 23.88 -2.88 7.76
CA ALA A 133 22.57 -3.29 8.25
C ALA A 133 21.61 -3.60 7.10
N PHE A 134 21.58 -2.75 6.06
CA PHE A 134 20.72 -2.96 4.91
C PHE A 134 21.05 -4.27 4.16
N LYS A 135 22.34 -4.55 3.94
CA LYS A 135 22.80 -5.82 3.32
C LYS A 135 22.50 -7.03 4.20
N ALA A 136 22.62 -6.91 5.52
CA ALA A 136 22.27 -7.99 6.44
C ALA A 136 20.76 -8.33 6.39
N ILE A 137 19.90 -7.32 6.29
CA ILE A 137 18.44 -7.51 6.18
C ILE A 137 18.07 -8.13 4.84
N THR A 138 18.56 -7.57 3.73
CA THR A 138 18.29 -8.06 2.35
C THR A 138 18.89 -9.45 2.10
N GLY A 139 19.95 -9.82 2.81
CA GLY A 139 20.53 -11.17 2.82
C GLY A 139 19.88 -12.15 3.80
N GLY A 140 18.92 -11.70 4.61
CA GLY A 140 18.26 -12.49 5.65
C GLY A 140 17.34 -13.60 5.13
N SER A 141 17.02 -14.58 5.98
CA SER A 141 16.13 -15.70 5.63
C SER A 141 14.76 -15.24 5.15
N PHE A 142 14.22 -14.19 5.77
CA PHE A 142 12.92 -13.63 5.42
C PHE A 142 12.86 -13.20 3.94
N ILE A 143 13.85 -12.44 3.47
CA ILE A 143 13.92 -11.97 2.08
C ILE A 143 14.21 -13.13 1.12
N LYS A 144 15.04 -14.11 1.54
CA LYS A 144 15.33 -15.31 0.74
C LYS A 144 14.12 -16.20 0.48
N GLN A 145 13.14 -16.20 1.39
CA GLN A 145 11.89 -16.98 1.27
C GLN A 145 10.80 -16.27 0.46
N MET A 146 11.02 -15.01 0.05
CA MET A 146 10.13 -14.32 -0.89
C MET A 146 10.22 -14.92 -2.29
N ASP A 147 9.31 -14.53 -3.18
CA ASP A 147 9.44 -14.88 -4.60
C ASP A 147 10.83 -14.43 -5.13
N PRO A 148 11.50 -15.26 -5.96
CA PRO A 148 12.83 -14.95 -6.47
C PRO A 148 12.95 -13.60 -7.21
N VAL A 149 11.88 -13.06 -7.78
CA VAL A 149 11.88 -11.74 -8.43
C VAL A 149 12.03 -10.64 -7.38
N TYR A 150 11.20 -10.64 -6.34
CA TYR A 150 11.29 -9.66 -5.24
C TYR A 150 12.57 -9.82 -4.42
N ALA A 151 13.01 -11.06 -4.18
CA ALA A 151 14.27 -11.33 -3.46
C ALA A 151 15.50 -10.84 -4.24
N ARG A 152 15.46 -10.86 -5.58
CA ARG A 152 16.50 -10.25 -6.43
C ARG A 152 16.41 -8.74 -6.42
N LEU A 153 15.20 -8.18 -6.52
CA LEU A 153 14.97 -6.74 -6.41
C LEU A 153 15.57 -6.19 -5.12
N ALA A 154 15.24 -6.80 -3.97
CA ALA A 154 15.76 -6.40 -2.66
C ALA A 154 17.28 -6.40 -2.58
N ARG A 155 17.94 -7.40 -3.20
CA ARG A 155 19.42 -7.49 -3.24
C ARG A 155 20.08 -6.57 -4.25
N SER A 156 19.32 -6.03 -5.20
CA SER A 156 19.79 -5.07 -6.20
C SER A 156 19.61 -3.62 -5.75
N LEU A 157 19.05 -3.41 -4.56
CA LEU A 157 18.99 -2.11 -3.91
C LEU A 157 20.34 -1.82 -3.27
N ASP A 158 20.81 -0.58 -3.47
CA ASP A 158 21.92 -0.03 -2.72
C ASP A 158 21.38 1.09 -1.84
N VAL A 159 22.03 1.29 -0.69
CA VAL A 159 21.79 2.45 0.15
C VAL A 159 22.54 3.62 -0.48
N PRO A 160 21.92 4.81 -0.64
CA PRO A 160 22.62 5.96 -1.18
C PRO A 160 23.90 6.22 -0.40
N GLU A 161 24.97 6.59 -1.09
CA GLU A 161 26.19 6.99 -0.40
C GLU A 161 25.90 8.35 0.23
N GLY A 162 25.94 8.40 1.56
CA GLY A 162 25.90 9.67 2.29
C GLY A 162 27.13 10.47 1.91
N GLU A 163 27.06 11.25 0.84
CA GLU A 163 28.08 12.23 0.50
C GLU A 163 28.22 13.19 1.69
N ASP A 164 29.36 13.10 2.38
CA ASP A 164 30.05 14.17 3.10
C ASP A 164 29.16 15.23 3.79
N LEU A 165 28.33 14.83 4.75
CA LEU A 165 27.67 15.76 5.68
C LEU A 165 28.63 16.31 6.75
N SER A 166 29.91 16.52 6.41
CA SER A 166 30.84 17.32 7.20
C SER A 166 30.60 18.83 7.06
N ASN A 167 29.66 19.27 6.19
CA ASN A 167 29.30 20.68 6.04
C ASN A 167 27.79 20.97 6.00
N VAL A 168 26.98 20.23 6.76
CA VAL A 168 25.66 20.74 7.17
C VAL A 168 25.77 21.24 8.60
N GLN A 169 25.88 22.56 8.70
CA GLN A 169 25.81 23.30 9.94
C GLN A 169 24.52 22.93 10.68
N ARG A 170 24.63 22.01 11.66
CA ARG A 170 23.62 21.92 12.73
C ARG A 170 23.49 23.32 13.31
N PRO A 171 22.30 23.93 13.36
CA PRO A 171 22.10 25.14 14.13
C PRO A 171 22.49 24.83 15.58
N GLN A 172 23.61 25.40 16.02
CA GLN A 172 23.99 25.39 17.41
C GLN A 172 22.91 26.15 18.17
N THR A 173 22.10 25.44 18.93
CA THR A 173 21.40 26.02 20.07
C THR A 173 22.49 26.53 21.01
N THR A 174 22.65 27.84 21.06
CA THR A 174 23.51 28.54 22.01
C THR A 174 23.05 28.19 23.42
N THR A 175 23.77 27.27 24.06
CA THR A 175 23.77 27.10 25.50
C THR A 175 24.36 28.38 26.10
N HIS A 176 23.53 29.25 26.65
CA HIS A 176 23.98 30.36 27.46
C HIS A 176 24.52 29.80 28.80
N THR A 177 25.83 29.58 28.86
CA THR A 177 26.56 29.42 30.11
C THR A 177 26.77 30.80 30.74
N SER A 178 25.99 31.13 31.76
CA SER A 178 26.33 32.23 32.69
C SER A 178 27.48 31.77 33.59
N THR A 179 28.63 32.42 33.44
CA THR A 179 29.86 32.17 34.19
C THR A 179 30.09 33.29 35.20
N THR A 180 30.27 32.88 36.46
CA THR A 180 31.13 33.47 37.50
C THR A 180 30.73 34.78 38.17
N MET A 181 30.57 34.72 39.50
CA MET A 181 31.35 35.52 40.45
C MET A 181 31.57 34.75 41.77
N ARG A 182 32.57 35.21 42.53
CA ARG A 182 33.53 34.45 43.34
C ARG A 182 33.33 34.65 44.86
N ALA A 183 33.44 33.52 45.59
CA ALA A 183 33.97 33.24 46.94
C ALA A 183 33.81 34.19 48.15
N THR A 184 33.33 33.62 49.28
CA THR A 184 34.06 33.46 50.58
C THR A 184 33.29 32.51 51.56
N PRO A 185 33.95 31.86 52.56
CA PRO A 185 33.40 30.70 53.29
C PRO A 185 33.03 30.90 54.79
N GLU A 186 32.35 29.87 55.35
CA GLU A 186 32.24 29.41 56.77
C GLU A 186 31.20 30.07 57.73
N PRO A 187 30.78 29.42 58.86
CA PRO A 187 29.99 28.18 58.96
C PRO A 187 28.84 28.26 60.02
N GLY A 188 27.90 27.30 60.07
CA GLY A 188 27.06 27.12 61.27
C GLY A 188 25.69 26.42 61.16
N ARG A 189 25.67 25.15 61.57
CA ARG A 189 24.67 24.46 62.44
C ARG A 189 23.18 24.31 62.04
N SER A 190 22.84 23.04 61.77
CA SER A 190 21.94 22.16 62.55
C SER A 190 20.45 21.98 62.20
N SER A 191 20.07 20.69 62.27
CA SER A 191 18.77 20.09 62.64
C SER A 191 17.87 19.62 61.49
N THR A 192 17.86 18.33 61.12
CA THR A 192 17.04 17.19 61.67
C THR A 192 15.54 17.35 61.32
N THR A 193 14.78 16.43 60.70
CA THR A 193 14.56 15.01 61.01
C THR A 193 13.71 14.36 59.89
N LEU A 194 14.02 13.10 59.55
CA LEU A 194 13.16 12.13 58.84
C LEU A 194 12.29 11.39 59.86
N GLU A 195 11.02 11.11 59.54
CA GLU A 195 10.22 9.92 59.97
C GLU A 195 8.74 10.18 59.56
N ASN A 196 8.04 9.44 58.69
CA ASN A 196 7.78 8.01 58.49
C ASN A 196 6.71 7.41 59.44
N ARG A 197 5.69 6.80 58.80
CA ARG A 197 4.77 5.71 59.24
C ARG A 197 3.34 5.99 59.76
N THR A 198 2.39 5.72 58.84
CA THR A 198 1.36 4.65 58.81
C THR A 198 0.31 4.40 59.94
N VAL A 199 -0.96 4.26 59.47
CA VAL A 199 -2.18 3.51 59.95
C VAL A 199 -2.81 3.97 61.28
N THR A 200 -4.10 4.34 61.38
CA THR A 200 -5.26 3.41 61.55
C THR A 200 -6.62 4.11 61.47
N ALA A 201 -7.66 3.31 61.21
CA ALA A 201 -9.02 3.62 60.78
C ALA A 201 -10.07 3.86 61.90
N LYS A 202 -11.19 4.54 61.54
CA LYS A 202 -12.63 4.19 61.76
C LYS A 202 -13.52 5.43 61.49
N THR A 203 -14.42 5.42 60.48
CA THR A 203 -15.91 5.23 60.53
C THR A 203 -16.64 6.33 61.34
N GLU A 204 -17.64 7.09 60.89
CA GLU A 204 -18.93 6.79 60.22
C GLU A 204 -19.59 8.06 59.59
N ASP A 205 -20.44 7.82 58.58
CA ASP A 205 -21.70 8.50 58.16
C ASP A 205 -21.75 10.05 58.01
N VAL A 206 -22.26 10.67 56.93
CA VAL A 206 -23.68 10.80 56.60
C VAL A 206 -23.85 11.37 55.16
N ARG A 207 -24.63 10.66 54.33
CA ARG A 207 -25.61 11.15 53.31
C ARG A 207 -25.14 11.81 51.99
N ALA A 208 -25.36 11.07 50.89
CA ALA A 208 -25.73 11.60 49.57
C ALA A 208 -27.26 11.88 49.53
N PRO A 209 -27.81 12.70 48.61
CA PRO A 209 -27.82 12.36 47.19
C PRO A 209 -27.58 13.53 46.21
N SER A 210 -27.24 13.10 45.00
CA SER A 210 -27.17 13.73 43.68
C SER A 210 -27.96 15.02 43.44
N SER A 211 -27.31 15.97 42.75
CA SER A 211 -27.98 16.85 41.78
C SER A 211 -27.27 16.78 40.43
N GLU A 212 -28.01 16.28 39.48
CA GLU A 212 -27.72 16.10 38.06
C GLU A 212 -28.15 17.36 37.31
N ALA A 213 -27.24 17.96 36.53
CA ALA A 213 -27.51 19.02 35.53
C ALA A 213 -26.24 19.19 34.68
N GLU A 214 -26.23 19.35 33.36
CA GLU A 214 -27.23 19.21 32.30
C GLU A 214 -26.41 19.17 31.00
N VAL A 215 -26.75 18.25 30.09
CA VAL A 215 -26.14 18.08 28.75
C VAL A 215 -26.87 19.00 27.78
N PRO A 216 -26.20 19.86 26.98
CA PRO A 216 -26.89 20.59 25.93
C PRO A 216 -27.06 19.72 24.67
N LYS A 217 -28.32 19.53 24.27
CA LYS A 217 -28.78 18.86 23.04
C LYS A 217 -28.79 19.80 21.82
N PRO A 218 -28.84 19.24 20.58
CA PRO A 218 -28.54 19.94 19.33
C PRO A 218 -29.73 20.72 18.76
N LYS A 219 -29.44 21.70 17.89
CA LYS A 219 -30.43 22.49 17.15
C LYS A 219 -30.78 21.82 15.82
N THR A 220 -32.08 21.74 15.52
CA THR A 220 -32.65 21.17 14.29
C THR A 220 -33.59 22.18 13.66
N PHE A 221 -33.41 22.39 12.36
CA PHE A 221 -34.33 22.85 11.29
C PHE A 221 -35.16 24.15 11.43
N ALA A 222 -34.98 25.02 10.43
CA ALA A 222 -36.01 25.90 9.92
C ALA A 222 -36.21 25.59 8.42
N GLU A 223 -37.45 25.34 8.04
CA GLU A 223 -37.96 25.23 6.68
C GLU A 223 -38.16 26.64 6.10
N GLU A 224 -37.82 26.83 4.82
CA GLU A 224 -38.40 27.88 3.98
C GLU A 224 -38.86 27.24 2.67
N ASP A 225 -40.08 27.62 2.30
CA ASP A 225 -40.93 27.09 1.24
C ASP A 225 -40.74 27.82 -0.10
N GLU A 226 -41.18 27.11 -1.15
CA GLU A 226 -41.74 27.56 -2.43
C GLU A 226 -40.88 28.13 -3.60
N ASP A 227 -40.85 27.28 -4.63
CA ASP A 227 -41.36 27.52 -6.00
C ASP A 227 -40.57 28.40 -6.99
N ALA A 228 -39.91 27.72 -7.93
CA ALA A 228 -39.76 28.20 -9.30
C ALA A 228 -39.42 27.03 -10.24
N ALA A 229 -40.45 26.37 -10.76
CA ALA A 229 -40.33 25.52 -11.93
C ALA A 229 -39.95 26.35 -13.18
N SER A 230 -38.79 26.09 -13.79
CA SER A 230 -38.55 26.50 -15.17
C SER A 230 -37.72 25.48 -15.96
N LYS A 231 -38.43 24.91 -16.93
CA LYS A 231 -38.00 24.13 -18.09
C LYS A 231 -36.69 24.63 -18.71
N VAL A 232 -35.67 23.77 -18.81
CA VAL A 232 -34.81 23.72 -20.02
C VAL A 232 -34.41 22.27 -20.29
N LYS A 233 -34.87 21.79 -21.45
CA LYS A 233 -34.67 20.49 -22.09
C LYS A 233 -33.24 20.37 -22.63
N PRO A 234 -32.53 19.23 -22.48
CA PRO A 234 -31.28 19.02 -23.21
C PRO A 234 -31.56 18.72 -24.70
N PRO A 235 -30.83 19.30 -25.66
CA PRO A 235 -30.97 18.92 -27.06
C PRO A 235 -30.25 17.59 -27.30
N VAL A 236 -31.01 16.50 -27.28
CA VAL A 236 -30.64 15.24 -27.92
C VAL A 236 -30.74 15.46 -29.43
N GLN A 237 -29.59 15.61 -30.10
CA GLN A 237 -29.52 15.48 -31.55
C GLN A 237 -29.27 13.99 -31.88
N PRO A 238 -30.16 13.35 -32.66
CA PRO A 238 -29.94 11.98 -33.10
C PRO A 238 -28.90 11.96 -34.22
N VAL A 239 -27.76 11.33 -33.94
CA VAL A 239 -26.79 10.96 -34.97
C VAL A 239 -27.45 9.92 -35.87
N LYS A 240 -27.66 10.27 -37.14
CA LYS A 240 -28.19 9.36 -38.17
C LYS A 240 -27.25 8.15 -38.31
N PRO A 241 -27.76 6.91 -38.35
CA PRO A 241 -26.94 5.76 -38.69
C PRO A 241 -26.57 5.83 -40.18
N ALA A 242 -25.27 5.87 -40.47
CA ALA A 242 -24.76 5.66 -41.82
C ALA A 242 -25.01 4.20 -42.19
N VAL A 243 -25.97 4.01 -43.10
CA VAL A 243 -26.27 2.76 -43.79
C VAL A 243 -25.05 2.42 -44.65
N LEU A 244 -24.30 1.39 -44.27
CA LEU A 244 -23.38 0.71 -45.16
C LEU A 244 -24.19 -0.31 -45.99
N PRO A 245 -24.07 -0.31 -47.33
CA PRO A 245 -24.80 -1.23 -48.17
C PRO A 245 -24.27 -2.66 -48.00
N ALA A 246 -25.21 -3.59 -47.84
CA ALA A 246 -24.99 -5.02 -47.90
C ALA A 246 -24.32 -5.40 -49.22
N VAL A 247 -23.18 -6.08 -49.14
CA VAL A 247 -22.61 -6.80 -50.28
C VAL A 247 -23.29 -8.16 -50.30
N GLU A 248 -24.21 -8.31 -51.24
CA GLU A 248 -24.83 -9.58 -51.62
C GLU A 248 -23.73 -10.61 -51.96
N SER A 249 -23.82 -11.77 -51.32
CA SER A 249 -23.05 -12.96 -51.67
C SER A 249 -23.81 -13.70 -52.78
N PRO A 250 -23.23 -13.98 -53.95
CA PRO A 250 -23.90 -14.76 -54.96
C PRO A 250 -23.88 -16.25 -54.61
N THR A 251 -25.10 -16.77 -54.63
CA THR A 251 -25.61 -18.12 -54.75
C THR A 251 -24.68 -19.20 -55.33
N GLU A 252 -24.81 -20.35 -54.68
CA GLU A 252 -24.43 -21.71 -55.05
C GLU A 252 -24.50 -22.06 -56.54
N HIS A 253 -23.42 -22.69 -57.03
CA HIS A 253 -23.45 -23.56 -58.20
C HIS A 253 -22.43 -24.70 -58.00
N SER A 254 -22.92 -25.85 -57.53
CA SER A 254 -22.25 -27.14 -57.74
C SER A 254 -23.32 -28.16 -58.10
N THR A 255 -23.53 -28.31 -59.40
CA THR A 255 -24.22 -29.45 -60.00
C THR A 255 -23.23 -30.59 -60.21
N ASN A 256 -23.64 -31.78 -59.78
CA ASN A 256 -23.30 -33.13 -60.23
C ASN A 256 -21.91 -33.38 -60.83
N VAL A 257 -21.16 -34.27 -60.15
CA VAL A 257 -20.51 -35.39 -60.84
C VAL A 257 -20.91 -36.66 -60.09
N GLU A 258 -21.56 -37.54 -60.84
CA GLU A 258 -21.89 -38.91 -60.49
C GLU A 258 -20.59 -39.72 -60.46
N ASP A 259 -20.32 -40.40 -59.35
CA ASP A 259 -19.39 -41.53 -59.31
C ASP A 259 -20.18 -42.70 -58.69
N GLU A 260 -20.92 -43.43 -59.53
CA GLU A 260 -21.08 -44.87 -59.33
C GLU A 260 -19.85 -45.52 -59.93
N GLU A 261 -19.04 -46.18 -59.10
CA GLU A 261 -18.56 -47.56 -59.27
C GLU A 261 -17.95 -48.01 -57.94
N ASP A 262 -18.46 -49.11 -57.37
CA ASP A 262 -17.68 -50.31 -57.02
C ASP A 262 -18.19 -51.03 -55.73
N LEU A 263 -18.51 -52.31 -55.93
CA LEU A 263 -18.54 -53.44 -54.98
C LEU A 263 -19.50 -53.42 -53.77
N THR A 264 -20.57 -54.23 -53.85
CA THR A 264 -20.65 -55.53 -53.14
C THR A 264 -21.85 -56.37 -53.55
#